data_AF-A0A066XUW3-F1
#
_entry.id   AF-A0A066XUW3-F1
#
_cell.length_a   1.000
_cell.length_b   1.000
_cell.length_c   1.000
_cell.angle_alpha   90.00
_cell.angle_beta   90.00
_cell.angle_gamma   90.00
#
_symmetry.space_group_name_H-M   'P 1'
#
loop_
_entity.id
_entity.type
_entity.pdbx_description
1 polymer ?
#
loop_
_entity_poly.entity_id
_entity_poly.type
_entity_poly.pdbx_seq_one_letter_code
_entity_poly.pdbx_strand_id
1 'polypeptide(L)'
;MPHLSLSPREEEKHSPLYNHADFLHCFSQSTFLNTSAASPPHLGKSTVHMSTRPKTQMTQSTTADELYAELLRDRLPNDPDVAADYGFDRCRSASEARSLLEVYKTVMIRGRVAPATLDGWRRQGRSHLGDNVRDVLQRKAYAIDRRHFFWFYGNQKRVWGPEEGELPSNSQA
;
A
#
# COMPACT_ATOMS: atom_id res chain seq x y z
N MET A 1 -44.97 40.77 14.55
CA MET A 1 -43.99 40.18 13.62
C MET A 1 -42.89 39.52 14.44
N PRO A 2 -42.90 38.19 14.62
CA PRO A 2 -41.83 37.48 15.31
C PRO A 2 -40.71 37.12 14.32
N HIS A 3 -39.47 37.50 14.60
CA HIS A 3 -38.31 36.92 13.93
C HIS A 3 -37.61 35.95 14.90
N LEU A 4 -37.44 34.73 14.42
CA LEU A 4 -36.88 33.58 15.11
C LEU A 4 -35.38 33.75 15.39
N SER A 5 -35.01 33.20 16.55
CA SER A 5 -33.78 32.51 16.95
C SER A 5 -32.61 32.41 15.95
N LEU A 6 -31.39 32.63 16.45
CA LEU A 6 -30.30 31.64 16.35
C LEU A 6 -29.12 32.06 17.24
N SER A 7 -28.88 31.27 18.30
CA SER A 7 -27.63 31.24 19.05
C SER A 7 -26.45 30.83 18.17
N PRO A 8 -25.24 31.36 18.37
CA PRO A 8 -24.01 30.67 17.98
C PRO A 8 -23.62 29.69 19.08
N ARG A 9 -23.66 28.43 18.69
CA ARG A 9 -23.26 27.22 19.40
C ARG A 9 -21.75 27.23 19.67
N GLU A 10 -21.38 26.84 20.89
CA GLU A 10 -20.02 26.53 21.31
C GLU A 10 -19.43 25.33 20.57
N GLU A 11 -18.10 25.16 20.74
CA GLU A 11 -17.35 23.89 20.60
C GLU A 11 -17.13 23.39 19.15
N GLU A 12 -15.91 23.41 18.60
CA GLU A 12 -14.82 22.44 18.75
C GLU A 12 -13.87 22.75 17.57
N LYS A 13 -12.55 22.51 17.52
CA LYS A 13 -11.60 21.79 18.34
C LYS A 13 -10.24 22.31 17.87
N HIS A 14 -9.34 22.49 18.84
CA HIS A 14 -7.91 22.59 18.64
C HIS A 14 -7.44 21.58 17.58
N SER A 15 -6.97 22.07 16.44
CA SER A 15 -6.01 21.32 15.63
C SER A 15 -4.71 21.27 16.42
N PRO A 16 -4.18 20.10 16.81
CA PRO A 16 -2.80 20.05 17.24
C PRO A 16 -1.96 20.39 16.02
N LEU A 17 -1.30 21.56 16.06
CA LEU A 17 -0.18 21.87 15.18
C LEU A 17 0.89 20.82 15.44
N TYR A 18 0.83 19.74 14.68
CA TYR A 18 1.80 18.66 14.75
C TYR A 18 3.11 19.20 14.19
N ASN A 19 4.11 19.28 15.06
CA ASN A 19 5.40 19.89 14.77
C ASN A 19 6.13 19.11 13.67
N HIS A 20 6.66 19.86 12.71
CA HIS A 20 7.42 19.40 11.55
C HIS A 20 8.67 18.56 11.87
N ALA A 21 9.06 18.46 13.14
CA ALA A 21 10.33 17.89 13.59
C ALA A 21 10.35 16.35 13.74
N ASP A 22 9.20 15.68 13.77
CA ASP A 22 9.16 14.20 13.92
C ASP A 22 9.46 13.44 12.61
N PHE A 23 9.66 14.13 11.49
CA PHE A 23 9.77 13.51 10.16
C PHE A 23 11.14 12.88 9.83
N LEU A 24 12.18 13.07 10.66
CA LEU A 24 13.57 12.76 10.28
C LEU A 24 14.33 11.74 11.16
N HIS A 25 13.70 11.09 12.14
CA HIS A 25 14.46 10.22 13.06
C HIS A 25 14.47 8.71 12.72
N CYS A 26 14.03 8.30 11.53
CA CYS A 26 14.02 6.87 11.14
C CYS A 26 15.05 6.48 10.07
N PHE A 27 16.12 7.26 9.91
CA PHE A 27 17.24 6.91 9.03
C PHE A 27 18.52 6.68 9.82
N SER A 28 18.53 5.67 10.68
CA SER A 28 19.79 5.08 11.13
C SER A 28 19.60 3.64 11.57
N GLN A 29 20.17 2.75 10.75
CA GLN A 29 20.79 1.46 11.08
C GLN A 29 20.31 0.33 10.17
N SER A 30 21.08 0.11 9.10
CA SER A 30 21.47 -1.25 8.73
C SER A 30 22.74 -1.20 7.87
N THR A 31 23.87 -1.00 8.52
CA THR A 31 25.17 -1.37 7.97
C THR A 31 25.32 -2.88 8.08
N PHE A 32 25.39 -3.58 6.95
CA PHE A 32 26.11 -4.85 6.91
C PHE A 32 27.18 -4.78 5.82
N LEU A 33 28.40 -4.99 6.29
CA LEU A 33 29.64 -5.13 5.57
C LEU A 33 29.55 -6.29 4.57
N ASN A 34 30.10 -6.11 3.37
CA ASN A 34 30.85 -7.20 2.78
C ASN A 34 32.04 -6.66 1.97
N THR A 35 33.22 -6.87 2.53
CA THR A 35 34.52 -6.68 1.90
C THR A 35 34.89 -7.99 1.22
N SER A 36 35.24 -7.97 -0.07
CA SER A 36 36.59 -8.32 -0.53
C SER A 36 36.60 -8.56 -2.03
N ALA A 37 37.54 -7.87 -2.67
CA ALA A 37 37.99 -8.05 -4.03
C ALA A 37 38.64 -9.43 -4.24
N ALA A 38 38.49 -9.99 -5.44
CA ALA A 38 39.57 -10.55 -6.27
C ALA A 38 39.01 -11.13 -7.58
N SER A 39 39.65 -10.78 -8.69
CA SER A 39 39.50 -11.35 -10.03
C SER A 39 40.85 -11.15 -10.74
N PRO A 40 41.16 -11.79 -11.88
CA PRO A 40 41.02 -13.19 -12.34
C PRO A 40 42.46 -13.68 -12.75
N PRO A 41 42.78 -14.55 -13.74
CA PRO A 41 41.98 -15.39 -14.67
C PRO A 41 42.51 -16.83 -14.87
N HIS A 42 41.73 -17.70 -15.51
CA HIS A 42 42.31 -18.70 -16.43
C HIS A 42 41.32 -19.17 -17.50
N LEU A 43 41.92 -19.38 -18.67
CA LEU A 43 41.42 -19.79 -19.96
C LEU A 43 40.78 -21.19 -19.92
N GLY A 44 39.63 -21.37 -20.56
CA GLY A 44 39.04 -22.69 -20.82
C GLY A 44 38.01 -22.60 -21.94
N LYS A 45 38.35 -23.17 -23.09
CA LYS A 45 37.54 -23.14 -24.32
C LYS A 45 36.38 -24.14 -24.23
N SER A 46 35.35 -23.82 -25.03
CA SER A 46 34.59 -24.74 -25.88
C SER A 46 33.15 -25.10 -25.48
N THR A 47 32.33 -24.98 -26.52
CA THR A 47 31.19 -25.83 -26.88
C THR A 47 29.80 -25.34 -26.46
N VAL A 48 29.14 -24.82 -27.49
CA VAL A 48 27.73 -24.47 -27.60
C VAL A 48 26.88 -25.71 -27.36
N HIS A 49 26.04 -25.72 -26.32
CA HIS A 49 24.83 -26.53 -26.32
C HIS A 49 23.68 -25.79 -25.61
N MET A 50 22.67 -25.50 -26.42
CA MET A 50 21.26 -25.39 -26.05
C MET A 50 20.89 -24.30 -25.04
N SER A 51 20.47 -23.17 -25.61
CA SER A 51 19.53 -22.25 -24.98
C SER A 51 18.25 -23.01 -24.61
N THR A 52 18.22 -23.60 -23.41
CA THR A 52 16.97 -23.84 -22.71
C THR A 52 16.40 -22.47 -22.38
N ARG A 53 15.45 -22.03 -23.21
CA ARG A 53 14.52 -20.96 -22.88
C ARG A 53 14.07 -21.19 -21.42
N PRO A 54 14.16 -20.18 -20.53
CA PRO A 54 13.54 -20.30 -19.23
C PRO A 54 12.07 -20.61 -19.49
N LYS A 55 11.66 -21.81 -19.05
CA LYS A 55 10.28 -22.27 -19.06
C LYS A 55 9.48 -21.15 -18.43
N THR A 56 8.65 -20.47 -19.23
CA THR A 56 7.70 -19.47 -18.76
C THR A 56 6.89 -20.19 -17.69
N GLN A 57 7.24 -19.97 -16.42
CA GLN A 57 6.43 -20.44 -15.32
C GLN A 57 5.10 -19.73 -15.53
N MET A 58 4.07 -20.52 -15.78
CA MET A 58 2.68 -20.09 -15.76
C MET A 58 2.42 -19.69 -14.30
N THR A 59 2.91 -18.52 -13.90
CA THR A 59 2.62 -17.95 -12.60
C THR A 59 1.11 -17.81 -12.58
N GLN A 60 0.45 -18.58 -11.71
CA GLN A 60 -0.99 -18.46 -11.53
C GLN A 60 -1.27 -16.97 -11.29
N SER A 61 -2.03 -16.35 -12.20
CA SER A 61 -2.39 -14.94 -12.10
C SER A 61 -3.11 -14.74 -10.78
N THR A 62 -2.56 -13.90 -9.92
CA THR A 62 -3.20 -13.54 -8.65
C THR A 62 -4.06 -12.29 -8.84
N THR A 63 -5.00 -12.02 -7.92
CA THR A 63 -5.75 -10.76 -7.95
C THR A 63 -4.83 -9.53 -7.81
N ALA A 64 -3.61 -9.69 -7.25
CA ALA A 64 -2.59 -8.64 -7.25
C ALA A 64 -2.03 -8.36 -8.66
N ASP A 65 -1.86 -9.38 -9.48
CA ASP A 65 -1.36 -9.24 -10.85
C ASP A 65 -2.39 -8.53 -11.72
N GLU A 66 -3.67 -8.85 -11.52
CA GLU A 66 -4.79 -8.18 -12.17
C GLU A 66 -4.89 -6.71 -11.73
N LEU A 67 -4.81 -6.45 -10.42
CA LEU A 67 -4.73 -5.09 -9.90
C LEU A 67 -3.56 -4.34 -10.53
N TYR A 68 -2.37 -4.95 -10.59
CA TYR A 68 -1.20 -4.33 -11.19
C TYR A 68 -1.41 -3.97 -12.67
N ALA A 69 -2.04 -4.85 -13.44
CA ALA A 69 -2.37 -4.58 -14.84
C ALA A 69 -3.33 -3.38 -14.99
N GLU A 70 -4.33 -3.27 -14.12
CA GLU A 70 -5.26 -2.13 -14.13
C GLU A 70 -4.60 -0.82 -13.66
N LEU A 71 -3.67 -0.88 -12.69
CA LEU A 71 -2.86 0.27 -12.29
C LEU A 71 -2.02 0.80 -13.45
N LEU A 72 -1.43 -0.08 -14.27
CA LEU A 72 -0.66 0.32 -15.46
C LEU A 72 -1.55 0.99 -16.52
N ARG A 73 -2.80 0.54 -16.65
CA ARG A 73 -3.81 1.13 -17.56
C ARG A 73 -4.50 2.36 -17.00
N ASP A 74 -4.18 2.73 -15.76
CA ASP A 74 -4.82 3.81 -15.03
C ASP A 74 -6.35 3.65 -14.86
N ARG A 75 -6.80 2.41 -14.68
CA ARG A 75 -8.21 2.06 -14.57
C ARG A 75 -8.52 1.50 -13.19
N LEU A 76 -9.77 1.69 -12.77
CA LEU A 76 -10.29 1.03 -11.58
C LEU A 76 -10.52 -0.45 -11.90
N PRO A 77 -10.23 -1.37 -10.96
CA PRO A 77 -10.56 -2.77 -11.15
C PRO A 77 -12.08 -2.93 -11.28
N ASN A 78 -12.51 -3.56 -12.37
CA ASN A 78 -13.91 -3.93 -12.59
C ASN A 78 -14.24 -5.31 -12.01
N ASP A 79 -13.21 -6.10 -11.69
CA ASP A 79 -13.38 -7.41 -11.10
C ASP A 79 -13.78 -7.27 -9.61
N PRO A 80 -14.91 -7.89 -9.19
CA PRO A 80 -15.41 -7.76 -7.83
C PRO A 80 -14.49 -8.41 -6.79
N ASP A 81 -13.77 -9.48 -7.14
CA ASP A 81 -12.86 -10.17 -6.23
C ASP A 81 -11.63 -9.30 -5.96
N VAL A 82 -11.07 -8.70 -7.02
CA VAL A 82 -9.99 -7.71 -6.90
C VAL A 82 -10.44 -6.50 -6.09
N ALA A 83 -11.67 -6.03 -6.31
CA ALA A 83 -12.22 -4.90 -5.59
C ALA A 83 -12.40 -5.19 -4.09
N ALA A 84 -12.86 -6.38 -3.74
CA ALA A 84 -13.04 -6.81 -2.36
C ALA A 84 -11.70 -7.03 -1.64
N ASP A 85 -10.76 -7.70 -2.29
CA ASP A 85 -9.44 -8.05 -1.75
C ASP A 85 -8.61 -6.83 -1.36
N TYR A 86 -8.65 -5.79 -2.20
CA TYR A 86 -7.84 -4.58 -2.04
C TYR A 86 -8.60 -3.38 -1.49
N GLY A 87 -9.89 -3.55 -1.17
CA GLY A 87 -10.70 -2.56 -0.46
C GLY A 87 -11.33 -1.49 -1.34
N PHE A 88 -11.39 -1.67 -2.67
CA PHE A 88 -12.13 -0.78 -3.58
C PHE A 88 -13.64 -0.86 -3.36
N ASP A 89 -14.16 -2.02 -2.96
CA ASP A 89 -15.59 -2.19 -2.63
C ASP A 89 -16.00 -1.37 -1.38
N ARG A 90 -15.02 -1.01 -0.54
CA ARG A 90 -15.26 -0.15 0.63
C ARG A 90 -15.24 1.33 0.28
N CYS A 91 -14.89 1.72 -0.93
CA CYS A 91 -14.92 3.11 -1.35
C CYS A 91 -16.38 3.55 -1.58
N ARG A 92 -16.79 4.68 -0.99
CA ARG A 92 -18.16 5.21 -1.11
C ARG A 92 -18.40 5.98 -2.41
N SER A 93 -17.32 6.33 -3.12
CA SER A 93 -17.41 7.09 -4.37
C SER A 93 -16.25 6.76 -5.30
N ALA A 94 -16.43 7.05 -6.59
CA ALA A 94 -15.39 6.93 -7.60
C ALA A 94 -14.14 7.76 -7.25
N SER A 95 -14.30 8.92 -6.61
CA SER A 95 -13.19 9.77 -6.16
C SER A 95 -12.35 9.11 -5.06
N GLU A 96 -12.98 8.35 -4.17
CA GLU A 96 -12.29 7.56 -3.15
C GLU A 96 -11.56 6.37 -3.80
N ALA A 97 -12.23 5.64 -4.68
CA ALA A 97 -11.62 4.54 -5.42
C ALA A 97 -10.41 5.02 -6.24
N ARG A 98 -10.48 6.23 -6.80
CA ARG A 98 -9.37 6.86 -7.50
C ARG A 98 -8.22 7.21 -6.55
N SER A 99 -8.51 7.70 -5.36
CA SER A 99 -7.47 7.97 -4.36
C SER A 99 -6.78 6.68 -3.92
N LEU A 100 -7.54 5.60 -3.76
CA LEU A 100 -7.01 4.26 -3.49
C LEU A 100 -6.13 3.74 -4.64
N LEU A 101 -6.54 3.97 -5.89
CA LEU A 101 -5.76 3.63 -7.08
C LEU A 101 -4.39 4.33 -7.06
N GLU A 102 -4.35 5.64 -6.77
CA GLU A 102 -3.10 6.41 -6.69
C GLU A 102 -2.20 5.94 -5.53
N VAL A 103 -2.79 5.49 -4.42
CA VAL A 103 -2.03 4.85 -3.32
C VAL A 103 -1.38 3.55 -3.81
N TYR A 104 -2.13 2.64 -4.42
CA TYR A 104 -1.58 1.37 -4.90
C TYR A 104 -0.57 1.58 -6.04
N LYS A 105 -0.78 2.55 -6.93
CA LYS A 105 0.22 2.97 -7.92
C LYS A 105 1.52 3.41 -7.25
N THR A 106 1.41 4.22 -6.21
CA THR A 106 2.58 4.69 -5.46
C THR A 106 3.30 3.53 -4.79
N VAL A 107 2.59 2.55 -4.23
CA VAL A 107 3.21 1.38 -3.61
C VAL A 107 3.85 0.44 -4.64
N MET A 108 3.13 0.03 -5.67
CA MET A 108 3.60 -0.99 -6.62
C MET A 108 4.57 -0.42 -7.65
N ILE A 109 4.21 0.69 -8.29
CA ILE A 109 5.00 1.26 -9.39
C ILE A 109 6.16 2.09 -8.85
N ARG A 110 5.86 3.06 -7.96
CA ARG A 110 6.88 3.99 -7.42
C ARG A 110 7.68 3.38 -6.26
N GLY A 111 7.03 2.54 -5.45
CA GLY A 111 7.62 1.78 -4.36
C GLY A 111 8.29 0.48 -4.80
N ARG A 112 8.10 0.07 -6.07
CA ARG A 112 8.64 -1.18 -6.65
C ARG A 112 8.25 -2.43 -5.87
N VAL A 113 7.05 -2.43 -5.30
CA VAL A 113 6.48 -3.62 -4.65
C VAL A 113 5.93 -4.55 -5.72
N ALA A 114 6.42 -5.80 -5.74
CA ALA A 114 5.94 -6.81 -6.67
C ALA A 114 4.50 -7.24 -6.33
N PRO A 115 3.67 -7.60 -7.33
CA PRO A 115 2.33 -8.13 -7.11
C PRO A 115 2.29 -9.31 -6.14
N ALA A 116 3.22 -10.25 -6.27
CA ALA A 116 3.35 -11.40 -5.36
C ALA A 116 3.58 -10.99 -3.90
N THR A 117 4.30 -9.89 -3.65
CA THR A 117 4.50 -9.35 -2.30
C THR A 117 3.21 -8.74 -1.75
N LEU A 118 2.49 -8.00 -2.59
CA LEU A 118 1.20 -7.41 -2.22
C LEU A 118 0.14 -8.48 -1.90
N ASP A 119 0.07 -9.53 -2.71
CA ASP A 119 -0.78 -10.72 -2.45
C ASP A 119 -0.37 -11.41 -1.13
N GLY A 120 0.93 -11.52 -0.87
CA GLY A 120 1.45 -12.03 0.39
C GLY A 120 1.01 -11.22 1.61
N TRP A 121 0.95 -9.89 1.49
CA TRP A 121 0.40 -9.03 2.55
C TRP A 121 -1.12 -9.21 2.70
N ARG A 122 -1.85 -9.31 1.59
CA ARG A 122 -3.31 -9.56 1.60
C ARG A 122 -3.64 -10.86 2.32
N ARG A 123 -2.89 -11.93 2.06
CA ARG A 123 -3.07 -13.25 2.72
C ARG A 123 -2.80 -13.25 4.22
N GLN A 124 -1.98 -12.32 4.72
CA GLN A 124 -1.74 -12.14 6.16
C GLN A 124 -2.86 -11.36 6.86
N GLY A 125 -3.80 -10.81 6.09
CA GLY A 125 -4.95 -10.10 6.61
C GLY A 125 -4.97 -8.63 6.20
N ARG A 126 -6.17 -8.06 6.27
CA ARG A 126 -6.47 -6.71 5.79
C ARG A 126 -5.70 -5.63 6.54
N SER A 127 -5.60 -5.74 7.87
CA SER A 127 -4.83 -4.79 8.69
C SER A 127 -3.36 -4.83 8.31
N HIS A 128 -2.79 -6.03 8.15
CA HIS A 128 -1.39 -6.21 7.78
C HIS A 128 -1.10 -5.62 6.39
N LEU A 129 -2.00 -5.81 5.42
CA LEU A 129 -1.92 -5.13 4.13
C LEU A 129 -1.90 -3.61 4.28
N GLY A 130 -2.82 -3.04 5.05
CA GLY A 130 -2.90 -1.60 5.29
C GLY A 130 -1.65 -1.05 5.96
N ASP A 131 -1.06 -1.78 6.91
CA ASP A 131 0.17 -1.39 7.60
C ASP A 131 1.38 -1.37 6.66
N ASN A 132 1.58 -2.42 5.86
CA ASN A 132 2.67 -2.45 4.88
C ASN A 132 2.51 -1.38 3.79
N VAL A 133 1.28 -1.14 3.33
CA VAL A 133 0.97 -0.07 2.38
C VAL A 133 1.33 1.29 2.98
N ARG A 134 0.97 1.54 4.25
CA ARG A 134 1.34 2.78 4.97
C ARG A 134 2.86 2.95 4.99
N ASP A 135 3.61 1.92 5.35
CA ASP A 135 5.06 2.01 5.52
C ASP A 135 5.78 2.28 4.18
N VAL A 136 5.30 1.70 3.07
CA VAL A 136 5.80 2.04 1.73
C VAL A 136 5.39 3.46 1.33
N LEU A 137 4.14 3.85 1.60
CA LEU A 137 3.63 5.16 1.25
C LEU A 137 4.36 6.29 1.99
N GLN A 138 4.72 6.09 3.26
CA GLN A 138 5.53 7.02 4.04
C GLN A 138 6.90 7.25 3.40
N ARG A 139 7.60 6.16 3.04
CA ARG A 139 8.90 6.24 2.35
C ARG A 139 8.80 6.88 0.96
N LYS A 140 7.60 6.90 0.37
CA LYS A 140 7.31 7.46 -0.96
C LYS A 140 6.35 8.64 -0.90
N ALA A 141 6.30 9.37 0.22
CA ALA A 141 5.36 10.48 0.40
C ALA A 141 5.56 11.60 -0.65
N TYR A 142 6.79 11.81 -1.10
CA TYR A 142 7.13 12.76 -2.17
C TYR A 142 6.58 12.35 -3.55
N ALA A 143 6.18 11.10 -3.70
CA ALA A 143 5.76 10.50 -4.95
C ALA A 143 4.24 10.31 -5.01
N ILE A 144 3.46 11.05 -4.24
CA ILE A 144 1.99 11.03 -4.29
C ILE A 144 1.44 12.45 -4.06
N ASP A 145 0.32 12.80 -4.69
CA ASP A 145 -0.37 14.06 -4.41
C ASP A 145 -0.86 14.09 -2.97
N ARG A 146 -0.70 15.25 -2.30
CA ARG A 146 -1.07 15.42 -0.89
C ARG A 146 -2.51 15.04 -0.60
N ARG A 147 -3.44 15.25 -1.54
CA ARG A 147 -4.86 14.90 -1.37
C ARG A 147 -5.06 13.40 -1.19
N HIS A 148 -4.40 12.59 -2.02
CA HIS A 148 -4.47 11.13 -1.93
C HIS A 148 -3.70 10.61 -0.70
N PHE A 149 -2.58 11.25 -0.37
CA PHE A 149 -1.84 10.95 0.85
C PHE A 149 -2.72 11.16 2.10
N PHE A 150 -3.33 12.32 2.27
CA PHE A 150 -4.21 12.58 3.43
C PHE A 150 -5.46 11.71 3.43
N TRP A 151 -6.03 11.44 2.25
CA TRP A 151 -7.16 10.53 2.14
C TRP A 151 -6.83 9.13 2.70
N PHE A 152 -5.64 8.60 2.40
CA PHE A 152 -5.20 7.30 2.91
C PHE A 152 -5.24 7.25 4.45
N TYR A 153 -4.63 8.21 5.14
CA TYR A 153 -4.59 8.22 6.61
C TYR A 153 -5.97 8.42 7.24
N GLY A 154 -6.81 9.27 6.63
CA GLY A 154 -8.17 9.48 7.11
C GLY A 154 -9.08 8.26 6.95
N ASN A 155 -8.77 7.36 6.01
CA ASN A 155 -9.61 6.22 5.65
C ASN A 155 -8.96 4.86 5.96
N GLN A 156 -7.76 4.84 6.56
CA GLN A 156 -7.00 3.60 6.74
C GLN A 156 -7.80 2.55 7.54
N LYS A 157 -8.39 2.96 8.67
CA LYS A 157 -9.19 2.06 9.52
C LYS A 157 -10.46 1.56 8.83
N ARG A 158 -10.99 2.32 7.88
CA ARG A 158 -12.22 1.96 7.17
C ARG A 158 -11.97 0.98 6.04
N VAL A 159 -10.88 1.21 5.29
CA VAL A 159 -10.54 0.38 4.12
C VAL A 159 -9.79 -0.89 4.55
N TRP A 160 -8.89 -0.81 5.54
CA TRP A 160 -8.05 -1.93 5.97
C TRP A 160 -8.20 -2.34 7.44
N GLY A 161 -9.06 -1.67 8.22
CA GLY A 161 -9.27 -2.06 9.61
C GLY A 161 -9.92 -3.43 9.76
N PRO A 162 -9.90 -3.97 10.99
CA PRO A 162 -10.64 -5.18 11.32
C PRO A 162 -12.14 -4.93 11.09
N GLU A 163 -12.87 -5.96 10.65
CA GLU A 163 -14.33 -5.86 10.64
C GLU A 163 -14.81 -5.71 12.08
N GLU A 164 -15.67 -4.71 12.31
CA GLU A 164 -16.32 -4.49 13.59
C GLU A 164 -17.17 -5.73 13.92
N GLY A 165 -16.57 -6.70 14.60
CA GLY A 165 -17.12 -8.04 14.80
C GLY A 165 -16.16 -8.97 15.53
N GLU A 166 -14.84 -8.74 15.43
CA GLU A 166 -13.86 -9.34 16.34
C GLU A 166 -13.74 -8.50 17.62
N LEU A 167 -14.85 -8.44 18.38
CA LEU A 167 -14.71 -8.25 19.82
C LEU A 167 -13.92 -9.46 20.33
N PRO A 168 -12.85 -9.30 21.12
CA PRO A 168 -12.33 -10.42 21.88
C PRO A 168 -13.47 -10.86 22.79
N SER A 169 -14.11 -11.97 22.43
CA SER A 169 -14.97 -12.76 23.30
C SER A 169 -14.09 -13.33 24.41
N ASN A 170 -13.60 -12.47 25.30
CA ASN A 170 -12.97 -12.88 26.54
C ASN A 170 -13.57 -12.05 27.68
N SER A 171 -14.88 -12.19 27.81
CA SER A 171 -15.56 -12.12 29.09
C SER A 171 -15.64 -13.55 29.62
N GLN A 172 -14.61 -14.06 30.30
CA GLN A 172 -14.73 -15.11 31.34
C GLN A 172 -13.43 -15.14 32.18
N ALA A 173 -13.48 -14.46 33.33
CA ALA A 173 -13.06 -14.94 34.66
C ALA A 173 -13.01 -13.76 35.64
#